data_AF-A0A923YZ56-F1
#
_entry.id   AF-A0A923YZ56-F1
#
_cell.length_a   1.000
_cell.length_b   1.000
_cell.length_c   1.000
_cell.angle_alpha   90.00
_cell.angle_beta   90.00
_cell.angle_gamma   90.00
#
_symmetry.space_group_name_H-M   'P 1'
#
loop_
_entity.id
_entity.type
_entity.pdbx_description
1 polymer ?
#
loop_
_entity_poly.entity_id
_entity_poly.type
_entity_poly.pdbx_seq_one_letter_code
_entity_poly.pdbx_strand_id
1 'polypeptide(L)' 'MIIIHHLNDSRSQRILWLCEELGVGYDIKFYQRDLTTSLAPA' A
#
# COMPACT_ATOMS: atom_id res chain seq x y z
N MET A 1 0.37 -14.29 -6.13
CA MET A 1 0.61 -13.76 -4.78
C MET A 1 0.44 -12.25 -4.86
N ILE A 2 -0.53 -11.68 -4.14
CA ILE A 2 -0.85 -10.24 -4.23
C ILE A 2 0.06 -9.51 -3.24
N ILE A 3 0.72 -8.44 -3.72
CA ILE A 3 1.52 -7.55 -2.87
C ILE A 3 0.93 -6.15 -2.98
N ILE A 4 0.50 -5.59 -1.86
CA ILE A 4 -0.05 -4.24 -1.76
C ILE A 4 1.09 -3.30 -1.38
N HIS A 5 1.45 -2.42 -2.31
CA HIS A 5 2.43 -1.37 -2.09
C HIS A 5 1.75 -0.18 -1.40
N HIS A 6 2.03 0.01 -0.11
CA HIS A 6 1.50 1.11 0.69
C HIS A 6 2.56 2.19 0.86
N LEU A 7 2.23 3.41 0.43
CA LEU A 7 3.05 4.60 0.63
C LEU A 7 2.42 5.45 1.75
N ASN A 8 3.18 6.10 2.63
CA ASN A 8 2.55 6.97 3.65
C ASN A 8 1.66 8.04 3.00
N ASP A 9 0.56 8.36 3.68
CA ASP A 9 -0.53 9.21 3.19
C ASP A 9 -1.18 8.72 1.89
N SER A 10 -1.04 7.42 1.55
CA SER A 10 -1.74 6.79 0.44
C SER A 10 -3.10 6.22 0.84
N ARG A 11 -3.97 6.06 -0.16
CA ARG A 11 -5.32 5.51 0.01
C ARG A 11 -5.39 4.00 -0.29
N SER A 12 -4.28 3.28 -0.20
CA SER A 12 -4.25 1.83 -0.50
C SER A 12 -5.00 0.99 0.53
N GLN A 13 -5.40 1.56 1.67
CA GLN A 13 -6.29 0.92 2.65
C GLN A 13 -7.60 0.38 2.04
N ARG A 14 -8.10 1.00 0.96
CA ARG A 14 -9.31 0.54 0.27
C ARG A 14 -9.11 -0.83 -0.38
N ILE A 15 -7.89 -1.09 -0.87
CA ILE A 15 -7.55 -2.38 -1.47
C ILE A 15 -7.39 -3.44 -0.38
N LEU A 16 -6.86 -3.08 0.80
CA LEU A 16 -6.84 -3.97 1.97
C LEU A 16 -8.26 -4.43 2.30
N TRP A 17 -9.20 -3.49 2.47
CA TRP A 17 -10.60 -3.83 2.76
C TRP A 17 -11.25 -4.70 1.68
N LEU A 18 -10.96 -4.44 0.40
CA LEU A 18 -11.45 -5.29 -0.67
C LEU A 18 -10.87 -6.71 -0.61
N CYS A 19 -9.58 -6.83 -0.30
CA CYS A 19 -8.96 -8.15 -0.15
C CYS A 19 -9.51 -8.92 1.04
N GLU A 20 -9.77 -8.25 2.17
CA GLU A 20 -10.46 -8.84 3.32
C GLU A 20 -11.87 -9.32 2.94
N GLU A 21 -12.67 -8.47 2.29
CA GLU A 21 -14.05 -8.80 1.89
C GLU A 21 -14.10 -10.00 0.92
N LEU A 22 -13.13 -10.11 0.02
CA LEU A 22 -13.03 -11.20 -0.95
C LEU A 22 -12.33 -12.45 -0.40
N GLY A 23 -11.80 -12.41 0.83
CA GLY A 23 -11.08 -13.53 1.45
C GLY A 23 -9.80 -13.91 0.70
N VAL A 24 -9.17 -12.98 -0.02
CA VAL A 24 -7.95 -13.24 -0.79
C VAL A 24 -6.72 -12.85 0.00
N GLY A 25 -5.73 -13.76 0.06
CA GLY A 25 -4.47 -13.51 0.74
C GLY A 25 -3.60 -12.47 0.02
N TYR A 26 -2.99 -11.58 0.79
CA TYR A 26 -2.07 -10.55 0.31
C TYR A 26 -0.96 -10.28 1.32
N ASP A 27 0.17 -9.77 0.83
CA ASP A 27 1.23 -9.19 1.64
C ASP A 27 1.26 -7.67 1.49
N ILE A 28 1.77 -6.95 2.48
CA ILE A 28 1.92 -5.49 2.43
C ILE A 28 3.40 -5.12 2.40
N LYS A 29 3.78 -4.26 1.45
CA LYS A 29 5.07 -3.58 1.43
C LYS A 29 4.88 -2.09 1.72
N PHE A 30 5.50 -1.63 2.81
CA PHE A 30 5.46 -0.24 3.22
C PHE A 30 6.60 0.56 2.60
N TYR A 31 6.26 1.77 2.16
CA TYR A 31 7.18 2.74 1.58
C TYR A 31 6.96 4.08 2.29
N GLN A 32 8.04 4.81 2.48
CA GLN A 32 7.99 6.21 2.90
C GLN A 32 8.29 7.11 1.70
N ARG A 33 7.50 8.16 1.57
CA ARG A 33 7.73 9.25 0.64
C ARG A 33 8.97 10.00 1.07
N ASP A 34 9.66 10.55 0.09
CA ASP A 34 10.71 11.51 0.35
C ASP A 34 10.15 12.70 1.15
N LEU A 35 10.83 13.06 2.24
CA LEU A 35 10.32 14.06 3.19
C LEU A 35 10.30 15.48 2.61
N THR A 36 11.09 15.75 1.57
CA THR A 36 11.22 17.09 0.98
C THR A 36 10.34 17.24 -0.26
N THR A 37 10.29 16.21 -1.10
CA THR A 37 9.62 16.24 -2.41
C THR A 37 8.28 15.53 -2.40
N SER A 38 7.97 14.72 -1.38
CA SER A 38 6.79 13.85 -1.32
C SER A 38 6.69 12.90 -2.52
N LEU A 39 7.81 12.59 -3.16
CA LEU A 39 7.86 11.59 -4.23
C LEU A 39 7.98 10.19 -3.63
N ALA A 40 7.56 9.20 -4.40
CA ALA A 40 7.80 7.81 -4.06
C ALA A 40 9.31 7.51 -4.11
N PRO A 41 9.79 6.53 -3.32
CA PRO A 41 11.17 6.05 -3.44
C PRO A 41 11.41 5.45 -4.83
N ALA A 42 12.65 5.58 -5.32
CA ALA A 42 13.10 5.06 -6.61
C ALA A 42 13.22 3.52 -6.64
#